data_AF-A0A6L5EJV3-F1
#
_entry.id   AF-A0A6L5EJV3-F1
#
_cell.length_a   1.000
_cell.length_b   1.000
_cell.length_c   1.000
_cell.angle_alpha   90.00
_cell.angle_beta   90.00
_cell.angle_gamma   90.00
#
_symmetry.space_group_name_H-M   'P 1'
#
loop_
_entity.id
_entity.type
_entity.pdbx_description
1 polymer ?
#
loop_
_entity_poly.entity_id
_entity_poly.type
_entity_poly.pdbx_seq_one_letter_code
_entity_poly.pdbx_strand_id
1 'polypeptide(L)'
;GLYELVSYLTEKHSHILFESCSGGGGRNDLGMMRYFPQVWASDNTDAIARLPIQYGSSYLYPTISMGAHVSAVPNHQMGRMTPLETRGLVAMMGNLGYELDLTNLSDEEKATIANQVN
;
A
#
# COMPACT_ATOMS: atom_id res chain seq x y z
N GLY A 1 21.37 9.40 14.52
CA GLY A 1 20.60 8.14 14.70
C GLY A 1 19.74 7.83 13.50
N LEU A 2 18.47 7.44 13.67
CA LEU A 2 17.56 7.13 12.55
C LEU A 2 17.43 8.28 11.55
N TYR A 3 17.11 9.49 12.04
CA TYR A 3 16.91 10.65 11.16
C TYR A 3 18.16 11.05 10.38
N GLU A 4 19.33 10.90 11.00
CA GLU A 4 20.62 11.15 10.34
C GLU A 4 20.85 10.19 9.16
N LEU A 5 20.54 8.91 9.34
CA LEU A 5 20.66 7.92 8.28
C LEU A 5 19.68 8.19 7.13
N VAL A 6 18.40 8.43 7.43
CA VAL A 6 17.39 8.66 6.37
C VAL A 6 17.61 9.99 5.65
N SER A 7 18.09 11.04 6.35
CA SER A 7 18.49 12.31 5.71
C SER A 7 19.63 12.06 4.72
N TYR A 8 20.69 11.38 5.18
CA TYR A 8 21.84 11.06 4.33
C TYR A 8 21.44 10.27 3.07
N LEU A 9 20.61 9.23 3.22
CA LEU A 9 20.20 8.38 2.10
C LEU A 9 19.32 9.14 1.11
N THR A 10 18.33 9.88 1.59
CA THR A 10 17.38 10.61 0.72
C THR A 10 18.03 11.81 0.03
N GLU A 11 18.98 12.48 0.66
CA GLU A 11 19.76 13.56 0.03
C GLU A 11 20.74 13.02 -1.02
N LYS A 12 21.48 11.96 -0.68
CA LYS A 12 22.48 11.36 -1.58
C LYS A 12 21.85 10.69 -2.80
N HIS A 13 20.66 10.10 -2.64
CA HIS A 13 19.96 9.34 -3.67
C HIS A 13 18.60 9.97 -3.98
N SER A 14 18.59 11.26 -4.29
CA SER A 14 17.36 12.07 -4.49
C SER A 14 16.44 11.61 -5.62
N HIS A 15 16.88 10.69 -6.47
CA HIS A 15 16.10 10.10 -7.57
C HIS A 15 15.42 8.78 -7.18
N ILE A 16 15.74 8.23 -6.00
CA ILE A 16 15.09 7.01 -5.49
C ILE A 16 13.81 7.42 -4.77
N LEU A 17 12.70 6.79 -5.12
CA LEU A 17 11.46 6.86 -4.36
C LEU A 17 11.57 5.92 -3.15
N PHE A 18 11.47 6.48 -1.95
CA PHE A 18 11.50 5.71 -0.71
C PHE A 18 10.09 5.59 -0.13
N GLU A 19 9.72 4.36 0.24
CA GLU A 19 8.51 4.04 0.99
C GLU A 19 8.87 3.64 2.42
N SER A 20 8.20 4.24 3.39
CA SER A 20 8.37 3.89 4.80
C SER A 20 7.52 2.68 5.19
N CYS A 21 8.03 1.84 6.09
CA CYS A 21 7.28 0.71 6.63
C CYS A 21 7.77 0.37 8.04
N SER A 22 6.86 -0.07 8.91
CA SER A 22 7.15 -0.53 10.26
C SER A 22 6.09 -1.56 10.71
N GLY A 23 6.02 -2.70 10.00
CA GLY A 23 4.92 -3.66 10.15
C GLY A 23 3.61 -3.04 9.67
N GLY A 24 3.63 -2.48 8.47
CA GLY A 24 2.64 -1.50 8.02
C GLY A 24 2.88 -0.11 8.61
N GLY A 25 1.79 0.57 8.96
CA GLY A 25 1.79 1.98 9.38
C GLY A 25 2.28 2.26 10.81
N GLY A 26 3.06 1.38 11.44
CA GLY A 26 3.54 1.54 12.81
C GLY A 26 4.41 2.79 13.04
N ARG A 27 4.90 3.40 11.96
CA ARG A 27 5.62 4.69 11.93
C ARG A 27 5.12 5.60 10.80
N ASN A 28 3.80 5.63 10.59
CA ASN A 28 3.16 6.63 9.74
C ASN A 28 2.99 7.94 10.53
N ASP A 29 4.03 8.77 10.50
CA ASP A 29 4.08 10.06 11.17
C ASP A 29 4.74 11.14 10.30
N LEU A 30 4.45 12.41 10.59
CA LEU A 30 4.98 13.55 9.82
C LEU A 30 6.51 13.66 9.86
N GLY A 31 7.16 13.09 10.88
CA GLY A 31 8.62 13.04 10.98
C GLY A 31 9.22 12.12 9.91
N MET A 32 8.59 10.98 9.66
CA MET A 32 8.99 10.08 8.56
C MET A 32 8.59 10.63 7.19
N MET A 33 7.41 11.24 7.07
CA MET A 33 6.93 11.81 5.80
C MET A 33 7.83 12.92 5.25
N ARG A 34 8.62 13.58 6.11
CA ARG A 34 9.64 14.53 5.68
C ARG A 34 10.69 13.92 4.74
N TYR A 35 10.94 12.61 4.86
CA TYR A 35 11.96 11.88 4.10
C TYR A 35 11.33 10.92 3.09
N PHE A 36 10.18 10.34 3.43
CA PHE A 36 9.53 9.29 2.67
C PHE A 36 8.15 9.76 2.22
N PRO A 37 7.93 10.06 0.92
CA PRO A 37 6.67 10.62 0.45
C PRO A 37 5.49 9.63 0.53
N GLN A 38 5.76 8.33 0.72
CA GLN A 38 4.74 7.31 0.89
C GLN A 38 5.08 6.31 2.01
N VAL A 39 4.05 5.67 2.53
CA VAL A 39 4.10 4.68 3.61
C VAL A 39 3.27 3.47 3.29
N TRP A 40 3.77 2.29 3.61
CA TRP A 40 2.97 1.07 3.64
C TRP A 40 1.97 1.15 4.78
N ALA A 41 0.70 1.45 4.48
CA ALA A 41 -0.25 1.88 5.51
C ALA A 41 -0.63 0.77 6.51
N SER A 42 -0.61 -0.50 6.11
CA SER A 42 -0.89 -1.64 6.98
C SER A 42 -0.49 -2.94 6.31
N ASP A 43 0.06 -3.89 7.07
CA ASP A 43 0.24 -5.28 6.63
C ASP A 43 -1.10 -6.00 6.44
N ASN A 44 -2.22 -5.46 6.94
CA ASN A 44 -3.53 -6.02 6.66
C ASN A 44 -4.02 -5.53 5.29
N THR A 45 -3.91 -6.39 4.27
CA THR A 45 -4.33 -6.12 2.89
C THR A 45 -5.75 -6.60 2.57
N ASP A 46 -6.53 -7.02 3.56
CA ASP A 46 -7.96 -7.33 3.34
C ASP A 46 -8.71 -6.07 2.92
N ALA A 47 -9.41 -6.11 1.79
CA ALA A 47 -10.12 -4.95 1.26
C ALA A 47 -11.09 -4.35 2.28
N ILE A 48 -11.81 -5.18 3.05
CA ILE A 48 -12.78 -4.67 4.02
C ILE A 48 -12.08 -4.10 5.25
N ALA A 49 -11.02 -4.74 5.75
CA ALA A 49 -10.23 -4.20 6.86
C ALA A 49 -9.48 -2.91 6.47
N ARG A 50 -9.08 -2.75 5.20
CA ARG A 50 -8.43 -1.54 4.69
C ARG A 50 -9.34 -0.32 4.68
N LEU A 51 -10.66 -0.47 4.53
CA LEU A 51 -11.61 0.66 4.51
C LEU A 51 -11.47 1.58 5.75
N PRO A 52 -11.63 1.10 7.00
CA PRO A 52 -11.46 1.96 8.18
C PRO A 52 -10.02 2.45 8.37
N ILE A 53 -9.01 1.67 7.97
CA ILE A 53 -7.59 2.07 8.07
C ILE A 53 -7.30 3.26 7.16
N GLN A 54 -7.66 3.14 5.87
CA GLN A 54 -7.47 4.19 4.87
C GLN A 54 -8.31 5.42 5.19
N TYR A 55 -9.56 5.21 5.62
CA TYR A 55 -10.44 6.29 6.07
C TYR A 55 -9.83 7.05 7.26
N GLY A 56 -9.39 6.35 8.30
CA GLY A 56 -8.76 6.97 9.46
C GLY A 56 -7.45 7.70 9.12
N SER A 57 -6.61 7.10 8.27
CA SER A 57 -5.37 7.73 7.81
C SER A 57 -5.63 9.03 7.04
N SER A 58 -6.70 9.08 6.23
CA SER A 58 -7.06 10.24 5.41
C SER A 58 -7.41 11.52 6.19
N TYR A 59 -7.68 11.42 7.49
CA TYR A 59 -7.92 12.60 8.34
C TYR A 59 -6.69 13.49 8.52
N LEU A 60 -5.50 12.88 8.49
CA LEU A 60 -4.24 13.57 8.75
C LEU A 60 -3.28 13.53 7.56
N TYR A 61 -3.34 12.46 6.76
CA TYR A 61 -2.40 12.21 5.68
C TYR A 61 -3.09 12.25 4.32
N PRO A 62 -2.48 12.84 3.30
CA PRO A 62 -3.02 12.81 1.94
C PRO A 62 -3.06 11.38 1.42
N THR A 63 -4.07 11.05 0.62
CA THR A 63 -4.23 9.67 0.09
C THR A 63 -3.05 9.19 -0.73
N ILE A 64 -2.39 10.11 -1.45
CA ILE A 64 -1.20 9.83 -2.26
C ILE A 64 0.01 9.37 -1.43
N SER A 65 0.01 9.54 -0.10
CA SER A 65 1.08 8.99 0.74
C SER A 65 0.83 7.57 1.20
N MET A 66 -0.34 6.97 0.91
CA MET A 66 -0.68 5.62 1.37
C MET A 66 -0.40 4.56 0.30
N GLY A 67 0.54 3.65 0.54
CA GLY A 67 0.66 2.40 -0.21
C GLY A 67 -0.54 1.49 0.04
N ALA A 68 -1.11 0.94 -1.03
CA ALA A 68 -2.28 0.09 -0.98
C ALA A 68 -2.23 -0.99 -2.08
N HIS A 69 -2.02 -2.24 -1.68
CA HIS A 69 -1.89 -3.34 -2.63
C HIS A 69 -3.13 -4.24 -2.68
N VAL A 70 -3.48 -4.67 -3.88
CA VAL A 70 -4.36 -5.82 -4.10
C VAL A 70 -3.57 -7.08 -3.73
N SER A 71 -4.06 -7.87 -2.76
CA SER A 71 -3.43 -9.14 -2.37
C SER A 71 -4.28 -10.35 -2.72
N ALA A 72 -3.73 -11.55 -2.57
CA ALA A 72 -4.43 -12.82 -2.75
C ALA A 72 -5.64 -12.99 -1.81
N VAL A 73 -6.55 -13.89 -2.20
CA VAL A 73 -7.68 -14.37 -1.37
C VAL A 73 -7.68 -15.91 -1.32
N PRO A 74 -8.06 -16.55 -0.19
CA PRO A 74 -8.45 -15.96 1.08
C PRO A 74 -7.33 -15.09 1.66
N ASN A 75 -7.67 -13.91 2.18
CA ASN A 75 -6.64 -12.97 2.64
C ASN A 75 -5.80 -13.62 3.77
N HIS A 76 -4.48 -13.42 3.75
CA HIS A 76 -3.56 -14.13 4.64
C HIS A 76 -3.69 -13.75 6.12
N GLN A 77 -4.06 -12.50 6.42
CA GLN A 77 -4.10 -11.97 7.78
C GLN A 77 -5.40 -12.33 8.50
N MET A 78 -6.50 -12.49 7.77
CA MET A 78 -7.84 -12.60 8.37
C MET A 78 -8.78 -13.60 7.67
N GLY A 79 -8.35 -14.23 6.58
CA GLY A 79 -9.03 -15.36 5.94
C GLY A 79 -10.30 -15.04 5.14
N ARG A 80 -10.74 -13.79 4.96
CA ARG A 80 -11.94 -13.54 4.14
C ARG A 80 -11.66 -13.61 2.65
N MET A 81 -12.71 -14.01 1.94
CA MET A 81 -12.81 -13.94 0.49
C MET A 81 -13.41 -12.59 0.08
N THR A 82 -12.77 -11.91 -0.85
CA THR A 82 -13.27 -10.65 -1.43
C THR A 82 -13.12 -10.66 -2.96
N PRO A 83 -14.10 -10.16 -3.72
CA PRO A 83 -13.99 -10.03 -5.17
C PRO A 83 -12.76 -9.23 -5.59
N LEU A 84 -12.13 -9.60 -6.71
CA LEU A 84 -10.97 -8.90 -7.26
C LEU A 84 -11.28 -7.42 -7.56
N GLU A 85 -12.48 -7.13 -8.04
CA GLU A 85 -12.95 -5.77 -8.29
C GLU A 85 -12.98 -4.94 -7.00
N THR A 86 -13.55 -5.47 -5.92
CA THR A 86 -13.58 -4.79 -4.61
C THR A 86 -12.17 -4.53 -4.10
N ARG A 87 -11.26 -5.51 -4.19
CA ARG A 87 -9.86 -5.34 -3.78
C ARG A 87 -9.16 -4.24 -4.57
N GLY A 88 -9.35 -4.21 -5.89
CA GLY A 88 -8.83 -3.17 -6.78
C GLY A 88 -9.33 -1.78 -6.41
N LEU A 89 -10.65 -1.60 -6.29
CA LEU A 89 -11.27 -0.30 -5.96
C LEU A 89 -10.80 0.24 -4.61
N VAL A 90 -10.65 -0.61 -3.59
CA VAL A 90 -10.14 -0.19 -2.28
C VAL A 90 -8.66 0.22 -2.36
N ALA A 91 -7.86 -0.54 -3.11
CA ALA A 91 -6.44 -0.23 -3.29
C ALA A 91 -6.21 1.08 -4.07
N MET A 92 -7.09 1.41 -5.04
CA MET A 92 -7.04 2.65 -5.81
C MET A 92 -7.30 3.92 -4.98
N MET A 93 -7.70 3.82 -3.72
CA MET A 93 -7.77 4.98 -2.81
C MET A 93 -6.38 5.51 -2.40
N GLY A 94 -5.31 4.74 -2.62
CA GLY A 94 -3.93 5.16 -2.38
C GLY A 94 -3.06 4.90 -3.61
N ASN A 95 -1.76 4.72 -3.39
CA ASN A 95 -0.84 4.25 -4.42
C ASN A 95 -1.09 2.76 -4.66
N LEU A 96 -1.75 2.46 -5.79
CA LEU A 96 -2.11 1.13 -6.22
C LEU A 96 -0.84 0.28 -6.47
N GLY A 97 -0.86 -0.94 -5.95
CA GLY A 97 0.08 -2.00 -6.32
C GLY A 97 -0.56 -3.38 -6.21
N TYR A 98 0.22 -4.42 -6.52
CA TYR A 98 -0.21 -5.81 -6.46
C TYR A 98 0.78 -6.64 -5.66
N GLU A 99 0.27 -7.41 -4.70
CA GLU A 99 1.06 -8.25 -3.79
C GLU A 99 0.45 -9.65 -3.74
N LEU A 100 0.55 -10.35 -4.87
CA LEU A 100 0.13 -11.73 -5.05
C LEU A 100 0.94 -12.40 -6.16
N ASP A 101 0.89 -13.72 -6.23
CA ASP A 101 1.50 -14.48 -7.32
C ASP A 101 0.68 -14.35 -8.61
N LEU A 102 1.13 -13.48 -9.51
CA LEU A 102 0.51 -13.25 -10.81
C LEU A 102 0.55 -14.47 -11.75
N THR A 103 1.45 -15.42 -11.50
CA THR A 103 1.60 -16.61 -12.36
C THR A 103 0.48 -17.64 -12.13
N ASN A 104 -0.17 -17.58 -10.97
CA ASN A 104 -1.28 -18.46 -10.60
C ASN A 104 -2.66 -17.89 -10.95
N LEU A 105 -2.73 -16.71 -11.56
CA LEU A 105 -3.99 -16.09 -11.95
C LEU A 105 -4.54 -16.69 -13.25
N SER A 106 -5.87 -16.82 -13.29
CA SER A 106 -6.60 -17.10 -14.52
C SER A 106 -6.48 -15.96 -15.52
N ASP A 107 -6.75 -16.24 -16.80
CA ASP A 107 -6.70 -15.22 -17.85
C ASP A 107 -7.78 -14.13 -17.64
N GLU A 108 -8.92 -14.48 -17.04
CA GLU A 108 -9.97 -13.53 -16.66
C GLU A 108 -9.51 -12.57 -15.55
N GLU A 109 -8.83 -13.08 -14.53
CA GLU A 109 -8.25 -12.26 -13.47
C GLU A 109 -7.15 -11.34 -14.01
N LYS A 110 -6.29 -11.84 -14.91
CA LYS A 110 -5.26 -11.03 -15.58
C LYS A 110 -5.88 -9.93 -16.43
N ALA A 111 -6.95 -10.24 -17.18
CA ALA A 111 -7.69 -9.23 -17.95
C ALA A 111 -8.32 -8.17 -17.04
N THR A 112 -8.86 -8.58 -15.88
CA THR A 112 -9.38 -7.66 -14.88
C THR A 112 -8.29 -6.75 -14.32
N ILE A 113 -7.12 -7.30 -13.96
CA ILE A 113 -5.96 -6.53 -13.49
C ILE A 113 -5.47 -5.57 -14.58
N ALA A 114 -5.40 -6.01 -15.84
CA ALA A 114 -5.03 -5.16 -16.96
C ALA A 114 -5.97 -3.94 -17.08
N ASN A 115 -7.27 -4.15 -16.91
CA ASN A 115 -8.25 -3.06 -16.90
C ASN A 115 -8.12 -2.14 -15.67
N GLN A 116 -7.64 -2.64 -14.53
CA GLN A 116 -7.41 -1.84 -13.33
C GLN A 116 -6.18 -0.92 -13.45
N VAL A 117 -5.21 -1.26 -14.31
CA VAL A 117 -3.96 -0.48 -14.48
C VAL A 117 -3.94 0.44 -15.70
N ASN A 118 -4.93 0.30 -16.60
CA ASN A 118 -5.08 1.13 -17.80
C ASN A 118 -5.69 2.51 -17.49
#